data_AF-A0A0F8X5X5-F1
#
_entry.id   AF-A0A0F8X5X5-F1
#
_cell.length_a   1.000
_cell.length_b   1.000
_cell.length_c   1.000
_cell.angle_alpha   90.00
_cell.angle_beta   90.00
_cell.angle_gamma   90.00
#
_symmetry.space_group_name_H-M   'P 1'
#
loop_
_entity.id
_entity.type
_entity.pdbx_description
1 polymer ?
#
loop_
_entity_poly.entity_id
_entity_poly.type
_entity_poly.pdbx_seq_one_letter_code
_entity_poly.pdbx_strand_id
1 'polypeptide(L)'
;MTDELNPVKHEKSRGFLEQQYKPGQSGNPAGRPPGIRYLSELARDILKQSRRGDTDGKTTDELVVLALVKEALKGNTKAIEMLHDWTEGKVLDTHRIEGDGIVSILYKQVKRDEDAKGTSKD
;
A
#
# COMPACT_ATOMS: atom_id res chain seq x y z
N MET A 1 -52.65 27.56 -3.67
CA MET A 1 -51.41 27.71 -4.44
C MET A 1 -50.56 26.50 -4.12
N THR A 2 -50.52 25.55 -5.04
CA THR A 2 -49.83 24.26 -4.90
C THR A 2 -48.33 24.49 -5.05
N ASP A 3 -47.60 24.39 -3.95
CA ASP A 3 -46.13 24.46 -3.97
C ASP A 3 -45.62 23.07 -4.35
N GLU A 4 -45.32 22.89 -5.63
CA GLU A 4 -44.77 21.65 -6.18
C GLU A 4 -43.39 21.39 -5.58
N LEU A 5 -43.30 20.34 -4.75
CA LEU A 5 -42.05 19.82 -4.22
C LEU A 5 -41.20 19.24 -5.36
N ASN A 6 -40.34 20.09 -5.92
CA ASN A 6 -39.34 19.73 -6.91
C ASN A 6 -38.30 18.78 -6.26
N PRO A 7 -38.02 17.57 -6.80
CA PRO A 7 -37.07 16.66 -6.19
C PRO A 7 -35.66 17.22 -6.27
N VAL A 8 -35.04 17.47 -5.10
CA VAL A 8 -33.63 17.84 -4.98
C VAL A 8 -32.79 16.69 -5.54
N LYS A 9 -32.38 16.84 -6.81
CA LYS A 9 -31.33 16.01 -7.39
C LYS A 9 -30.09 16.22 -6.52
N HIS A 10 -29.66 15.20 -5.79
CA HIS A 10 -28.33 15.17 -5.22
C HIS A 10 -27.35 15.11 -6.39
N GLU A 11 -27.03 16.27 -6.95
CA GLU A 11 -25.94 16.47 -7.88
C GLU A 11 -24.69 16.08 -7.11
N LYS A 12 -24.20 14.85 -7.34
CA LYS A 12 -22.96 14.34 -6.75
C LYS A 12 -21.94 15.47 -6.90
N SER A 13 -21.51 16.04 -5.78
CA SER A 13 -20.61 17.19 -5.76
C SER A 13 -19.45 16.87 -6.68
N ARG A 14 -19.33 17.61 -7.80
CA ARG A 14 -18.41 17.32 -8.92
C ARG A 14 -16.96 17.05 -8.46
N GLY A 15 -16.57 17.60 -7.31
CA GLY A 15 -15.27 17.39 -6.69
C GLY A 15 -14.89 15.93 -6.35
N PHE A 16 -15.85 15.04 -6.03
CA PHE A 16 -15.51 13.64 -5.70
C PHE A 16 -15.27 12.74 -6.92
N LEU A 17 -15.83 13.10 -8.08
CA LEU A 17 -15.61 12.36 -9.33
C LEU A 17 -14.34 12.85 -10.04
N GLU A 18 -13.99 14.13 -9.91
CA GLU A 18 -12.78 14.72 -10.51
C GLU A 18 -11.47 14.26 -9.82
N GLN A 19 -11.55 13.80 -8.57
CA GLN A 19 -10.40 13.30 -7.81
C GLN A 19 -10.14 11.80 -7.97
N GLN A 20 -10.98 11.08 -8.73
CA GLN A 20 -10.75 9.65 -8.99
C GLN A 20 -9.61 9.47 -9.99
N TYR A 21 -8.71 8.54 -9.68
CA TYR A 21 -7.70 8.09 -10.64
C TYR A 21 -8.39 7.55 -11.89
N LYS A 22 -7.96 8.02 -13.07
CA LYS A 22 -8.53 7.54 -14.33
C LYS A 22 -8.17 6.05 -14.50
N PRO A 23 -9.13 5.17 -14.86
CA PRO A 23 -8.84 3.77 -15.13
C PRO A 23 -7.72 3.64 -16.17
N GLY A 24 -6.69 2.86 -15.85
CA GLY A 24 -5.51 2.68 -16.72
C GLY A 24 -4.46 3.79 -16.64
N GLN A 25 -4.70 4.87 -15.88
CA GLN A 25 -3.70 5.89 -15.58
C GLN A 25 -3.16 5.71 -14.16
N SER A 26 -1.84 5.52 -14.04
CA SER A 26 -1.17 5.53 -12.73
C SER A 26 -1.43 6.86 -12.01
N GLY A 27 -1.71 6.79 -10.70
CA GLY A 27 -1.81 7.97 -9.85
C GLY A 27 -0.51 8.77 -9.73
N ASN A 28 0.62 8.18 -10.13
CA ASN A 28 1.89 8.86 -10.38
C ASN A 28 2.29 8.70 -11.86
N PRO A 29 1.79 9.56 -12.78
CA PRO A 29 2.08 9.46 -14.20
C PRO A 29 3.54 9.74 -14.55
N ALA A 30 4.20 10.61 -13.78
CA ALA A 30 5.63 10.90 -13.94
C ALA A 30 6.52 9.75 -13.43
N GLY A 31 5.93 8.79 -12.71
CA GLY A 31 6.61 7.62 -12.18
C GLY A 31 7.85 8.00 -11.38
N ARG A 32 8.92 7.24 -11.61
CA ARG A 32 10.25 7.56 -11.10
C ARG A 32 10.89 8.63 -12.00
N PRO A 33 11.39 9.75 -11.45
CA PRO A 33 12.08 10.75 -12.26
C PRO A 33 13.23 10.14 -13.07
N PRO A 34 13.31 10.39 -14.39
CA PRO A 34 14.37 9.83 -15.22
C PRO A 34 15.73 10.43 -14.85
N GLY A 35 16.79 9.62 -14.94
CA GLY A 35 18.17 10.07 -14.72
C GLY A 35 18.64 10.17 -13.27
N ILE A 36 17.75 10.06 -12.28
CA ILE A 36 18.16 10.01 -10.86
C ILE A 36 18.67 8.63 -10.51
N ARG A 37 19.93 8.56 -10.10
CA ARG A 37 20.55 7.35 -9.54
C ARG A 37 20.44 7.33 -8.02
N TYR A 38 19.93 6.22 -7.47
CA TYR A 38 19.86 6.00 -6.03
C TYR A 38 21.02 5.13 -5.54
N LEU A 39 21.29 5.18 -4.24
CA LEU A 39 22.30 4.35 -3.57
C LEU A 39 22.14 2.86 -3.89
N SER A 40 20.91 2.37 -3.99
CA SER A 40 20.60 0.97 -4.32
C SER A 40 21.08 0.56 -5.71
N GLU A 41 21.11 1.49 -6.67
CA GLU A 41 21.63 1.23 -8.01
C GLU A 41 23.13 1.23 -8.03
N LEU A 42 23.76 2.20 -7.35
CA LEU A 42 25.21 2.26 -7.21
C LEU A 42 25.74 1.01 -6.50
N ALA A 43 25.07 0.58 -5.43
CA ALA A 43 25.39 -0.66 -4.74
C ALA A 43 25.28 -1.88 -5.66
N ARG A 44 24.23 -1.95 -6.50
CA ARG A 44 24.04 -3.06 -7.44
C ARG A 44 25.12 -3.10 -8.52
N ASP A 45 25.56 -1.95 -9.01
CA ASP A 45 26.66 -1.87 -9.96
C ASP A 45 27.98 -2.34 -9.32
N ILE A 46 28.28 -1.90 -8.10
CA ILE A 46 29.48 -2.30 -7.36
C ILE A 46 29.46 -3.79 -7.07
N LEU A 47 28.32 -4.34 -6.63
CA LEU A 47 28.18 -5.76 -6.33
C LEU A 47 28.48 -6.66 -7.54
N LYS A 48 28.11 -6.22 -8.75
CA LYS A 48 28.38 -6.94 -10.01
C LYS A 48 29.81 -6.79 -10.52
N GLN A 49 30.61 -5.88 -9.97
CA GLN A 49 31.99 -5.71 -10.40
C GLN A 49 32.88 -6.79 -9.79
N SER A 50 33.84 -7.29 -10.59
CA SER A 50 34.92 -8.11 -10.08
C SER A 50 35.82 -7.30 -9.16
N ARG A 51 36.20 -7.88 -8.03
CA ARG A 51 37.06 -7.19 -7.08
C ARG A 51 38.50 -7.20 -7.58
N ARG A 52 39.10 -6.02 -7.69
CA ARG A 52 40.51 -5.88 -8.09
C ARG A 52 41.42 -6.63 -7.11
N GLY A 53 42.20 -7.57 -7.61
CA GLY A 53 43.08 -8.43 -6.80
C GLY A 53 42.46 -9.76 -6.37
N ASP A 54 41.23 -10.07 -6.79
CA ASP A 54 40.72 -11.44 -6.73
C ASP A 54 41.30 -12.26 -7.88
N THR A 55 41.94 -13.38 -7.55
CA THR A 55 42.60 -14.27 -8.53
C THR A 55 41.62 -15.18 -9.25
N ASP A 56 40.44 -15.41 -8.68
CA ASP A 56 39.42 -16.30 -9.23
C ASP A 56 38.40 -15.58 -10.12
N GLY A 57 38.50 -14.25 -10.23
CA GLY A 57 37.59 -13.44 -11.05
C GLY A 57 36.17 -13.30 -10.48
N LYS A 58 35.98 -13.57 -9.18
CA LYS A 58 34.68 -13.49 -8.51
C LYS A 58 34.17 -12.06 -8.43
N THR A 59 32.86 -11.91 -8.55
CA THR A 59 32.18 -10.64 -8.35
C THR A 59 32.06 -10.31 -6.87
N THR A 60 31.85 -9.02 -6.57
CA THR A 60 31.83 -8.54 -5.18
C THR A 60 30.68 -9.17 -4.39
N ASP A 61 29.52 -9.40 -5.01
CA ASP A 61 28.40 -10.13 -4.42
C ASP A 61 28.75 -11.58 -4.04
N GLU A 62 29.40 -12.34 -4.92
CA GLU A 62 29.87 -13.70 -4.64
C GLU A 62 30.81 -13.73 -3.42
N LEU A 63 31.72 -12.75 -3.33
CA LEU A 63 32.64 -12.62 -2.19
C LEU A 63 31.91 -12.27 -0.88
N VAL A 64 30.87 -11.44 -0.95
CA VAL A 64 30.04 -11.09 0.22
C VAL A 64 29.26 -12.32 0.70
N VAL A 65 28.65 -13.08 -0.21
CA VAL A 65 27.94 -14.33 0.13
C VAL A 65 28.92 -15.34 0.72
N LEU A 66 30.11 -15.50 0.14
CA LEU A 66 31.13 -16.40 0.67
C LEU A 66 31.60 -15.99 2.08
N ALA A 67 31.75 -14.69 2.33
CA ALA A 67 32.07 -14.18 3.66
C ALA A 67 30.95 -14.47 4.67
N LEU A 68 29.68 -14.29 4.27
CA LEU A 68 28.52 -14.61 5.10
C LEU A 68 28.46 -16.09 5.45
N VAL A 69 28.69 -16.98 4.47
CA VAL A 69 28.78 -18.43 4.69
C VAL A 69 29.91 -18.78 5.65
N LYS A 70 31.09 -18.17 5.51
CA LYS A 70 32.21 -18.38 6.45
C LYS A 70 31.86 -17.98 7.88
N GLU A 71 31.11 -16.89 8.08
CA GLU A 71 30.64 -16.49 9.41
C GLU A 71 29.59 -17.46 9.96
N ALA A 72 28.67 -17.93 9.11
CA ALA A 72 27.69 -18.94 9.50
C ALA A 72 28.36 -20.25 9.94
N LEU A 73 29.39 -20.70 9.21
CA LEU A 73 30.17 -21.89 9.56
C LEU A 73 30.93 -21.76 10.89
N LYS A 74 31.21 -20.54 11.35
CA LYS A 74 31.78 -20.29 12.69
C LYS A 74 30.72 -20.34 13.80
N GLY A 75 29.46 -20.57 13.48
CA GLY A 75 28.35 -20.58 14.44
C GLY A 75 27.73 -19.20 14.68
N ASN A 76 27.96 -18.21 13.81
CA ASN A 76 27.26 -16.93 13.89
C ASN A 76 25.78 -17.13 13.55
N THR A 77 24.93 -17.16 14.58
CA THR A 77 23.50 -17.41 14.47
C THR A 77 22.79 -16.40 13.57
N LYS A 78 23.25 -15.15 13.53
CA LYS A 78 22.65 -14.13 12.66
C LYS A 78 22.95 -14.40 11.18
N ALA A 79 24.17 -14.83 10.87
CA ALA A 79 24.53 -15.22 9.51
C ALA A 79 23.76 -16.46 9.05
N ILE A 80 23.55 -17.44 9.95
CA ILE A 80 22.74 -18.63 9.69
C ILE A 80 21.27 -18.25 9.40
N GLU A 81 20.68 -17.40 10.23
CA GLU A 81 19.31 -16.90 10.06
C GLU A 81 19.16 -16.16 8.71
N MET A 82 20.11 -15.29 8.36
CA MET A 82 20.08 -14.58 7.08
C MET A 82 20.15 -15.51 5.88
N LEU A 83 21.00 -16.54 5.92
CA LEU A 83 21.10 -17.52 4.85
C LEU A 83 19.80 -18.32 4.72
N HIS A 84 19.22 -18.75 5.84
CA HIS A 84 17.93 -19.45 5.87
C HIS A 84 16.81 -18.61 5.27
N ASP A 85 16.69 -17.33 5.68
CA ASP A 85 15.69 -16.39 5.13
C ASP A 85 15.84 -16.18 3.61
N TRP A 86 17.07 -16.28 3.08
CA TRP A 86 17.34 -16.10 1.65
C TRP A 86 17.08 -17.36 0.82
N THR A 87 17.28 -18.55 1.40
CA THR A 87 17.10 -19.83 0.68
C THR A 87 15.69 -20.39 0.82
N GLU A 88 15.12 -20.35 2.02
CA GLU A 88 13.80 -20.91 2.33
C GLU A 88 12.70 -19.84 2.33
N GLY A 89 13.09 -18.57 2.28
CA GLY A 89 12.19 -17.42 2.35
C GLY A 89 11.91 -16.99 3.78
N LYS A 90 11.54 -15.71 3.92
CA LYS A 90 11.20 -15.11 5.21
C LYS A 90 9.70 -15.26 5.49
N VAL A 91 9.35 -15.58 6.73
CA VAL A 91 7.96 -15.61 7.19
C VAL A 91 7.33 -14.22 7.02
N LEU A 92 6.06 -14.18 6.58
CA LEU A 92 5.29 -12.95 6.44
C LEU A 92 5.13 -12.26 7.80
N ASP A 93 5.54 -11.00 7.86
CA ASP A 93 5.34 -10.19 9.05
C ASP A 93 3.89 -9.66 9.10
N THR A 94 3.09 -10.15 10.04
CA THR A 94 1.69 -9.76 10.18
C THR A 94 1.58 -8.59 11.14
N HIS A 95 1.40 -7.39 10.60
CA HIS A 95 1.19 -6.19 11.40
C HIS A 95 -0.30 -5.98 11.66
N ARG A 96 -0.72 -6.08 12.92
CA ARG A 96 -2.09 -5.74 13.35
C ARG A 96 -2.15 -4.24 13.63
N ILE A 97 -2.86 -3.50 12.79
CA ILE A 97 -3.10 -2.07 12.99
C ILE A 97 -4.50 -1.92 13.60
N GLU A 98 -4.56 -1.47 14.86
CA GLU A 98 -5.81 -1.13 15.55
C GLU A 98 -5.90 0.39 15.68
N GLY A 99 -7.06 0.96 15.36
CA GLY A 99 -7.30 2.39 15.47
C GLY A 99 -8.77 2.67 15.74
N ASP A 100 -9.03 3.49 16.76
CA ASP A 100 -10.36 3.99 17.07
C ASP A 100 -10.65 5.23 16.20
N GLY A 101 -11.68 5.13 15.36
CA GLY A 101 -12.11 6.22 14.48
C GLY A 101 -13.48 6.75 14.91
N ILE A 102 -13.63 8.08 15.00
CA ILE A 102 -14.93 8.71 15.23
C ILE A 102 -15.74 8.63 13.93
N VAL A 103 -16.83 7.87 13.93
CA VAL A 103 -17.78 7.80 12.82
C VAL A 103 -18.95 8.73 13.09
N SER A 104 -19.11 9.77 12.27
CA SER A 104 -20.29 10.66 12.34
C SER A 104 -21.37 10.15 11.39
N ILE A 105 -22.51 9.71 11.93
CA ILE A 105 -23.65 9.22 11.15
C ILE A 105 -24.74 10.30 11.13
N LEU A 106 -25.02 10.86 9.95
CA LEU A 106 -26.21 11.69 9.70
C LEU A 106 -27.34 10.79 9.22
N TYR A 107 -28.43 10.70 9.99
CA TYR A 107 -29.64 10.00 9.58
C TYR A 107 -30.82 10.98 9.47
N LYS A 108 -31.67 10.79 8.45
CA LYS A 108 -32.92 11.52 8.29
C LYS A 108 -34.07 10.64 8.78
N GLN A 109 -34.76 11.07 9.83
CA GLN A 109 -36.00 10.41 10.24
C GLN A 109 -37.10 10.68 9.21
N VAL A 110 -37.66 9.61 8.65
CA VAL A 110 -38.88 9.68 7.85
C VAL A 110 -40.03 9.40 8.81
N LYS A 111 -40.92 10.39 9.00
CA LYS A 111 -42.17 10.16 9.73
C LYS A 111 -43.02 9.18 8.92
N ARG A 112 -43.46 8.12 9.57
CA ARG A 112 -44.42 7.18 9.00
C ARG A 112 -45.80 7.74 9.33
N ASP A 113 -46.53 8.18 8.30
CA ASP A 113 -47.91 8.61 8.47
C ASP A 113 -48.77 7.37 8.71
N GLU A 114 -48.97 7.04 9.98
CA GLU A 114 -50.02 6.13 10.42
C GLU A 114 -51.13 6.95 11.08
N ASP A 115 -52.34 6.75 10.53
CA ASP A 115 -53.66 6.93 11.15
C ASP A 115 -54.26 8.34 11.30
N ALA A 116 -55.07 8.70 10.31
CA ALA A 116 -56.34 9.38 10.56
C ALA A 116 -57.47 8.71 9.76
N LYS A 117 -57.80 7.47 10.15
CA LYS A 117 -59.13 6.89 9.89
C LYS A 117 -60.13 7.50 10.88
N GLY A 118 -61.21 8.06 10.32
CA GLY A 118 -62.56 7.91 10.87
C GLY A 118 -63.04 8.99 11.85
N THR A 119 -63.84 9.92 11.36
CA THR A 119 -64.99 10.42 12.13
C THR A 119 -66.26 10.27 11.30
N SER A 120 -67.13 9.43 11.85
CA SER A 120 -68.48 9.08 11.43
C SER A 120 -69.40 10.28 11.22
N LYS A 121 -70.34 10.10 10.29
CA LYS A 121 -71.63 10.80 10.23
C LYS A 121 -72.32 10.81 11.60
N ASP A 122 -72.94 11.93 11.94
CA ASP A 122 -74.38 12.08 12.23
C ASP A 122 -74.79 13.56 12.12
#